data_AF-A0A0R3R5L5-F1
#
_entry.id   AF-A0A0R3R5L5-F1
#
_cell.length_a   1.000
_cell.length_b   1.000
_cell.length_c   1.000
_cell.angle_alpha   90.00
_cell.angle_beta   90.00
_cell.angle_gamma   90.00
#
_symmetry.space_group_name_H-M   'P 1'
#
loop_
_entity.id
_entity.type
_entity.pdbx_description
1 polymer ?
#
loop_
_entity_poly.entity_id
_entity_poly.type
_entity_poly.pdbx_seq_one_letter_code
_entity_poly.pdbx_strand_id
1 'polypeptide(L)'
;MKQLEGCSKKIEDLFIKCFYYHGLLVGRYPGRFLIGSLLLTAICMTGLPALQINLDLYKLFVPWDAPVRQEFERLTVFNEMPLGILQNTNRIKRQVDILKDPIRIDVIRFYAIHEENSNLLESRTLRMIYRYTTEIMNTTVEFNGKIYRFEDFCQKDYDEEKCSNELNVWLKHAEILFRDGKANSNPNLQLSYPVMYLFNRPKDIGQVIYGVNVTGRKREISSAKVVTVHWYINFKSSPEKEKAYVAFRKALDNFWLSKKNESKLKFIPHNDKAMNDELLLIIEVALPFAAVVSLQLMLFVVLSNYSRDIIK
;
A
#
# COMPACT_ATOMS: atom_id res chain seq x y z
N MET A 1 -46.94 37.92 -1.83
CA MET A 1 -45.81 38.43 -1.03
C MET A 1 -46.20 38.72 0.43
N LYS A 2 -47.18 39.60 0.73
CA LYS A 2 -47.58 39.92 2.12
C LYS A 2 -48.06 38.74 3.00
N GLN A 3 -48.68 37.72 2.42
CA GLN A 3 -49.08 36.50 3.16
C GLN A 3 -47.89 35.62 3.58
N LEU A 4 -46.79 35.61 2.81
CA LEU A 4 -45.55 34.89 3.14
C LEU A 4 -44.79 35.60 4.28
N GLU A 5 -44.75 36.94 4.28
CA GLU A 5 -44.18 37.73 5.39
C GLU A 5 -44.96 37.55 6.71
N GLY A 6 -46.29 37.50 6.64
CA GLY A 6 -47.15 37.24 7.80
C GLY A 6 -46.99 35.82 8.36
N CYS A 7 -46.72 34.84 7.51
CA CYS A 7 -46.42 33.46 7.93
C CYS A 7 -45.02 33.38 8.59
N SER A 8 -44.02 34.01 7.97
CA SER A 8 -42.65 34.08 8.51
C SER A 8 -42.59 34.69 9.90
N LYS A 9 -43.27 35.83 10.13
CA LYS A 9 -43.33 36.48 11.45
C LYS A 9 -43.99 35.61 12.52
N LYS A 10 -45.06 34.89 12.17
CA LYS A 10 -45.72 33.97 13.11
C LYS A 10 -44.83 32.79 13.50
N ILE A 11 -44.05 32.28 12.56
CA ILE A 11 -43.07 31.22 12.80
C ILE A 11 -41.94 31.75 13.69
N GLU A 12 -41.44 32.95 13.42
CA GLU A 12 -40.42 33.62 14.22
C GLU A 12 -40.89 33.85 15.67
N ASP A 13 -42.09 34.41 15.86
CA ASP A 13 -42.69 34.60 17.19
C ASP A 13 -42.90 33.28 17.94
N LEU A 14 -43.27 32.21 17.22
CA LEU A 14 -43.38 30.86 17.79
C LEU A 14 -42.02 30.36 18.27
N PHE A 15 -40.97 30.48 17.45
CA PHE A 15 -39.62 30.07 17.82
C PHE A 15 -39.10 30.89 19.01
N ILE A 16 -39.29 32.21 19.01
CA ILE A 16 -38.89 33.08 20.12
C ILE A 16 -39.55 32.61 21.42
N LYS A 17 -40.87 32.36 21.39
CA LYS A 17 -41.59 31.84 22.57
C LYS A 17 -41.08 30.47 22.99
N CYS A 18 -40.90 29.54 22.07
CA CYS A 18 -40.39 28.20 22.36
C CYS A 18 -38.98 28.24 22.97
N PHE A 19 -38.06 29.02 22.41
CA PHE A 19 -36.71 29.17 22.95
C PHE A 19 -36.72 29.87 24.31
N TYR A 20 -37.59 30.87 24.51
CA TYR A 20 -37.75 31.55 25.79
C TYR A 20 -38.22 30.58 26.88
N TYR A 21 -39.28 29.80 26.61
CA TYR A 21 -39.78 28.81 27.58
C TYR A 21 -38.77 27.67 27.82
N HIS A 22 -38.06 27.23 26.78
CA HIS A 22 -37.00 26.24 26.92
C HIS A 22 -35.84 26.77 27.78
N GLY A 23 -35.38 28.00 27.52
CA GLY A 23 -34.34 28.67 28.30
C GLY A 23 -34.76 28.88 29.77
N LEU A 24 -36.01 29.26 30.01
CA LEU A 24 -36.56 29.39 31.37
C LEU A 24 -36.56 28.05 32.11
N LEU A 25 -36.89 26.96 31.40
CA LEU A 25 -36.91 25.61 31.96
C LEU A 25 -35.50 25.10 32.29
N VAL A 26 -34.52 25.34 31.40
CA VAL A 26 -33.10 25.02 31.63
C VAL A 26 -32.53 25.86 32.78
N GLY A 27 -32.82 27.17 32.81
CA GLY A 27 -32.39 28.08 33.87
C GLY A 27 -32.97 27.76 35.24
N ARG A 28 -34.17 27.16 35.30
CA ARG A 28 -34.79 26.72 36.57
C ARG A 28 -34.19 25.43 37.13
N TYR A 29 -33.65 24.56 36.27
CA TYR A 29 -33.07 23.26 36.67
C TYR A 29 -31.71 22.98 36.01
N PRO A 30 -30.69 23.84 36.16
CA PRO A 30 -29.46 23.77 35.39
C PRO A 30 -28.69 22.46 35.62
N GLY A 31 -28.58 22.01 36.88
CA GLY A 31 -27.83 20.79 37.21
C GLY A 31 -28.41 19.51 36.59
N ARG A 32 -29.74 19.40 36.48
CA ARG A 32 -30.39 18.21 35.89
C ARG A 32 -30.12 18.12 34.39
N PHE A 33 -30.16 19.25 33.69
CA PHE A 33 -29.84 19.31 32.26
C PHE A 33 -28.36 19.05 31.98
N LEU A 34 -27.47 19.58 32.81
CA LEU A 34 -26.02 19.39 32.66
C LEU A 34 -25.63 17.91 32.91
N ILE A 35 -26.12 17.32 33.99
CA ILE A 35 -25.88 15.89 34.29
C ILE A 35 -26.53 14.99 33.23
N GLY A 36 -27.76 15.30 32.82
CA GLY A 36 -28.49 14.52 31.80
C GLY A 36 -27.77 14.52 30.45
N SER A 37 -27.27 15.67 30.00
CA SER A 37 -26.50 15.77 28.75
C SER A 37 -25.15 15.06 28.86
N LEU A 38 -24.43 15.19 29.98
CA LEU A 38 -23.18 14.44 30.21
C LEU A 38 -23.41 12.92 30.18
N LEU A 39 -24.46 12.43 30.85
CA LEU A 39 -24.81 11.01 30.83
C LEU A 39 -25.15 10.52 29.41
N LEU A 40 -25.93 11.30 28.67
CA LEU A 40 -26.23 10.98 27.27
C LEU A 40 -24.95 10.91 26.43
N THR A 41 -24.04 11.86 26.58
CA THR A 41 -22.75 11.82 25.86
C THR A 41 -21.92 10.60 26.25
N ALA A 42 -21.85 10.24 27.53
CA ALA A 42 -21.13 9.06 27.98
C ALA A 42 -21.73 7.76 27.40
N ILE A 43 -23.05 7.66 27.33
CA ILE A 43 -23.74 6.52 26.70
C ILE A 43 -23.39 6.46 25.20
N CYS A 44 -23.42 7.58 24.48
CA CYS A 44 -23.03 7.61 23.07
C CYS A 44 -21.56 7.23 22.85
N MET A 45 -20.66 7.59 23.77
CA MET A 45 -19.25 7.23 23.72
C MET A 45 -19.00 5.73 23.85
N THR A 46 -19.92 4.95 24.41
CA THR A 46 -19.79 3.49 24.50
C THR A 46 -19.76 2.80 23.13
N GLY A 47 -20.16 3.49 22.05
CA GLY A 47 -20.06 2.99 20.68
C GLY A 47 -18.66 3.10 20.06
N LEU A 48 -17.75 3.92 20.61
CA LEU A 48 -16.41 4.12 20.03
C LEU A 48 -15.54 2.87 19.95
N PRO A 49 -15.53 1.93 20.93
CA PRO A 49 -14.75 0.70 20.82
C PRO A 49 -15.19 -0.21 19.66
N ALA A 50 -16.43 -0.06 19.17
CA ALA A 50 -16.93 -0.81 18.02
C ALA A 50 -16.53 -0.19 16.67
N LEU A 51 -15.79 0.93 16.68
CA LEU A 51 -15.38 1.62 15.47
C LEU A 51 -14.34 0.80 14.71
N GLN A 52 -14.69 0.41 13.48
CA GLN A 52 -13.79 -0.27 12.55
C GLN A 52 -13.29 0.74 11.50
N ILE A 53 -11.98 0.99 11.49
CA ILE A 53 -11.36 1.87 10.50
C ILE A 53 -11.10 1.05 9.23
N ASN A 54 -11.79 1.38 8.14
CA ASN A 54 -11.47 0.85 6.83
C ASN A 54 -10.31 1.65 6.22
N LEU A 55 -9.15 1.03 6.08
CA LEU A 55 -7.95 1.62 5.45
C LEU A 55 -7.78 1.21 3.98
N ASP A 56 -8.79 0.54 3.41
CA ASP A 56 -8.77 0.11 2.03
C ASP A 56 -9.03 1.30 1.10
N LEU A 57 -7.97 1.76 0.42
CA LEU A 57 -8.05 2.88 -0.50
C LEU A 57 -9.10 2.68 -1.60
N TYR A 58 -9.30 1.44 -2.06
CA TYR A 58 -10.33 1.15 -3.06
C TYR A 58 -11.72 1.56 -2.53
N LYS A 59 -12.05 1.20 -1.28
CA LYS A 59 -13.34 1.56 -0.67
C LYS A 59 -13.45 3.05 -0.32
N LEU A 60 -12.32 3.70 -0.02
CA LEU A 60 -12.28 5.12 0.36
C LEU A 60 -12.42 6.05 -0.85
N PHE A 61 -11.82 5.71 -1.99
CA PHE A 61 -11.69 6.63 -3.14
C PHE A 61 -12.58 6.27 -4.33
N VAL A 62 -13.16 5.07 -4.37
CA VAL A 62 -14.07 4.67 -5.46
C VAL A 62 -15.52 4.92 -5.02
N PRO A 63 -16.30 5.76 -5.74
CA PRO A 63 -17.68 6.02 -5.38
C PRO A 63 -18.53 4.75 -5.53
N TRP A 64 -19.61 4.67 -4.74
CA TRP A 64 -20.51 3.49 -4.71
C TRP A 64 -21.13 3.18 -6.08
N ASP A 65 -21.47 4.22 -6.85
CA ASP A 65 -22.15 4.07 -8.15
C ASP A 65 -21.17 4.05 -9.35
N ALA A 66 -19.86 3.89 -9.12
CA ALA A 66 -18.89 3.88 -10.19
C ALA A 66 -19.01 2.60 -11.05
N PRO A 67 -18.99 2.69 -12.40
CA PRO A 67 -18.99 1.51 -13.26
C PRO A 67 -17.75 0.62 -13.02
N VAL A 68 -16.59 1.25 -12.76
CA VAL A 68 -15.33 0.56 -12.43
C VAL A 68 -15.49 -0.32 -11.19
N ARG A 69 -16.27 0.13 -10.21
CA ARG A 69 -16.53 -0.63 -8.98
C ARG A 69 -17.31 -1.91 -9.29
N GLN A 70 -18.35 -1.78 -10.09
CA GLN A 70 -19.18 -2.91 -10.51
C GLN A 70 -18.39 -3.92 -11.33
N GLU A 71 -17.52 -3.47 -12.23
CA GLU A 71 -16.62 -4.34 -12.99
C GLU A 71 -15.64 -5.09 -12.09
N PHE A 72 -15.00 -4.37 -11.16
CA PHE A 72 -14.06 -4.97 -10.21
C PHE A 72 -14.73 -6.00 -9.30
N GLU A 73 -15.88 -5.67 -8.70
CA GLU A 73 -16.62 -6.59 -7.82
C GLU A 73 -17.12 -7.83 -8.57
N ARG A 74 -17.53 -7.69 -9.85
CA ARG A 74 -17.87 -8.85 -10.69
C ARG A 74 -16.65 -9.69 -11.03
N LEU A 75 -15.51 -9.05 -11.30
CA LEU A 75 -14.26 -9.75 -11.59
C LEU A 75 -13.77 -10.53 -10.37
N THR A 76 -13.86 -9.97 -9.17
CA THR A 76 -13.50 -10.67 -7.93
C THR A 76 -14.39 -11.89 -7.71
N VAL A 77 -15.71 -11.73 -7.86
CA VAL A 77 -16.65 -12.85 -7.76
C VAL A 77 -16.36 -13.91 -8.83
N PHE A 78 -16.07 -13.51 -10.07
CA PHE A 78 -15.69 -14.42 -11.15
C PHE A 78 -14.41 -15.18 -10.86
N ASN A 79 -13.39 -14.52 -10.30
CA ASN A 79 -12.12 -15.16 -9.92
C ASN A 79 -12.28 -16.14 -8.76
N GLU A 80 -13.27 -15.92 -7.88
CA GLU A 80 -13.63 -16.83 -6.79
C GLU A 80 -14.47 -18.02 -7.27
N MET A 81 -15.07 -17.95 -8.46
CA MET A 81 -15.84 -19.07 -8.99
C MET A 81 -14.91 -20.27 -9.24
N PRO A 82 -15.33 -21.48 -8.86
CA PRO A 82 -14.56 -22.67 -9.20
C PRO A 82 -14.48 -22.77 -10.72
N LEU A 83 -13.26 -22.84 -11.25
CA LEU A 83 -13.07 -23.20 -12.64
C LEU A 83 -13.78 -24.54 -12.85
N GLY A 84 -14.77 -24.56 -13.75
CA GLY A 84 -15.52 -25.77 -14.09
C GLY A 84 -14.58 -26.91 -14.48
N ILE A 85 -15.12 -28.12 -14.57
CA ILE A 85 -14.37 -29.35 -14.88
C ILE A 85 -13.81 -29.28 -16.32
N LEU A 86 -12.72 -28.55 -16.50
CA LEU A 86 -11.86 -28.58 -17.68
C LEU A 86 -10.64 -29.41 -17.31
N GLN A 87 -10.57 -30.60 -17.91
CA GLN A 87 -9.64 -31.75 -17.78
C GLN A 87 -8.12 -31.52 -17.58
N ASN A 88 -7.66 -30.47 -16.89
CA ASN A 88 -6.26 -30.27 -16.49
C ASN A 88 -6.16 -30.26 -14.96
N THR A 89 -6.22 -31.48 -14.39
CA THR A 89 -6.36 -31.79 -12.97
C THR A 89 -5.26 -31.22 -12.06
N ASN A 90 -4.07 -30.92 -12.58
CA ASN A 90 -2.94 -30.46 -11.77
C ASN A 90 -2.93 -28.94 -11.50
N ARG A 91 -3.57 -28.14 -12.36
CA ARG A 91 -3.66 -26.67 -12.17
C ARG A 91 -4.81 -26.27 -11.25
N ILE A 92 -5.89 -27.07 -11.26
CA ILE A 92 -7.15 -26.80 -10.57
C ILE A 92 -7.07 -27.07 -9.06
N LYS A 93 -6.35 -28.13 -8.63
CA LYS A 93 -6.19 -28.44 -7.19
C LYS A 93 -5.61 -27.26 -6.39
N ARG A 94 -4.61 -26.56 -6.94
CA ARG A 94 -3.98 -25.41 -6.29
C ARG A 94 -4.95 -24.24 -6.12
N GLN A 95 -5.84 -24.00 -7.09
CA GLN A 95 -6.81 -22.90 -7.03
C GLN A 95 -7.94 -23.15 -6.02
N VAL A 96 -8.37 -24.40 -5.88
CA VAL A 96 -9.41 -24.79 -4.91
C VAL A 96 -8.86 -24.86 -3.48
N ASP A 97 -7.60 -25.27 -3.28
CA ASP A 97 -6.96 -25.23 -1.96
C ASP A 97 -6.62 -23.77 -1.53
N ILE A 98 -6.34 -22.87 -2.48
CA ILE A 98 -6.22 -21.42 -2.24
C ILE A 98 -7.51 -20.81 -1.65
N LEU A 99 -8.67 -21.41 -1.93
CA LEU A 99 -9.98 -20.91 -1.46
C LEU A 99 -10.34 -21.35 -0.03
N LYS A 100 -9.68 -22.35 0.56
CA LYS A 100 -10.07 -22.92 1.87
C LYS A 100 -9.20 -22.47 3.05
N ASP A 101 -7.93 -22.20 2.81
CA ASP A 101 -7.04 -21.64 3.83
C ASP A 101 -6.79 -20.15 3.53
N PRO A 102 -6.68 -19.27 4.55
CA PRO A 102 -6.31 -17.89 4.30
C PRO A 102 -4.87 -17.87 3.76
N ILE A 103 -4.70 -17.71 2.46
CA ILE A 103 -3.37 -17.63 1.83
C ILE A 103 -3.01 -16.17 1.64
N ARG A 104 -1.79 -15.81 2.02
CA ARG A 104 -1.21 -14.51 1.72
C ARG A 104 -0.49 -14.60 0.39
N ILE A 105 -0.97 -13.83 -0.59
CA ILE A 105 -0.32 -13.60 -1.87
C ILE A 105 0.20 -12.16 -1.87
N ASP A 106 1.48 -11.98 -2.18
CA ASP A 106 2.13 -10.68 -2.23
C ASP A 106 3.27 -10.69 -3.26
N VAL A 107 3.71 -9.52 -3.69
CA VAL A 107 4.87 -9.36 -4.58
C VAL A 107 5.85 -8.41 -3.91
N ILE A 108 7.00 -8.96 -3.51
CA ILE A 108 8.11 -8.12 -3.04
C ILE A 108 8.80 -7.57 -4.27
N ARG A 109 8.69 -6.27 -4.52
CA ARG A 109 9.34 -5.57 -5.63
C ARG A 109 10.27 -4.49 -5.10
N PHE A 110 11.44 -4.34 -5.71
CA PHE A 110 12.34 -3.23 -5.45
C PHE A 110 12.74 -2.56 -6.77
N TYR A 111 12.75 -1.23 -6.76
CA TYR A 111 13.30 -0.42 -7.85
C TYR A 111 14.76 -0.11 -7.54
N ALA A 112 15.67 -0.61 -8.37
CA ALA A 112 17.08 -0.24 -8.35
C ALA A 112 17.28 1.04 -9.17
N ILE A 113 17.92 2.04 -8.56
CA ILE A 113 18.24 3.34 -9.17
C ILE A 113 19.68 3.69 -8.79
N HIS A 114 20.45 4.29 -9.70
CA HIS A 114 21.75 4.84 -9.35
C HIS A 114 21.58 6.20 -8.65
N GLU A 115 22.37 6.52 -7.62
CA GLU A 115 22.25 7.81 -6.89
C GLU A 115 22.37 9.04 -7.81
N GLU A 116 23.23 8.96 -8.81
CA GLU A 116 23.45 10.01 -9.82
C GLU A 116 22.50 9.89 -11.04
N ASN A 117 21.47 9.03 -11.00
CA ASN A 117 20.56 8.75 -12.13
C ASN A 117 21.26 8.31 -13.43
N SER A 118 22.40 7.62 -13.29
CA SER A 118 23.18 7.08 -14.41
C SER A 118 22.53 5.83 -15.03
N ASN A 119 23.11 5.34 -16.13
CA ASN A 119 22.64 4.15 -16.82
C ASN A 119 22.86 2.89 -15.98
N LEU A 120 21.82 2.08 -15.82
CA LEU A 120 21.90 0.79 -15.13
C LEU A 120 22.14 -0.39 -16.08
N LEU A 121 21.99 -0.21 -17.39
CA LEU A 121 22.20 -1.25 -18.41
C LEU A 121 23.67 -1.46 -18.76
N GLU A 122 24.53 -1.39 -17.75
CA GLU A 122 25.95 -1.71 -17.87
C GLU A 122 26.19 -3.13 -17.36
N SER A 123 27.00 -3.90 -18.08
CA SER A 123 27.28 -5.30 -17.73
C SER A 123 27.75 -5.47 -16.27
N ARG A 124 28.64 -4.57 -15.80
CA ARG A 124 29.12 -4.60 -14.40
C ARG A 124 27.98 -4.35 -13.40
N THR A 125 27.12 -3.38 -13.66
CA THR A 125 26.00 -3.01 -12.80
C THR A 125 24.94 -4.12 -12.75
N LEU A 126 24.56 -4.67 -13.91
CA LEU A 126 23.61 -5.79 -14.01
C LEU A 126 24.11 -7.03 -13.28
N ARG A 127 25.40 -7.38 -13.42
CA ARG A 127 26.03 -8.47 -12.67
C ARG A 127 25.93 -8.26 -11.16
N MET A 128 26.22 -7.05 -10.69
CA MET A 128 26.14 -6.71 -9.27
C MET A 128 24.71 -6.81 -8.74
N ILE A 129 23.73 -6.24 -9.47
CA ILE A 129 22.31 -6.34 -9.10
C ILE A 129 21.90 -7.81 -9.01
N TYR A 130 22.22 -8.62 -10.02
CA TYR A 130 21.90 -10.06 -10.00
C TYR A 130 22.53 -10.78 -8.80
N ARG A 131 23.79 -10.48 -8.48
CA ARG A 131 24.45 -11.06 -7.29
C ARG A 131 23.69 -10.71 -6.01
N TYR A 132 23.27 -9.46 -5.84
CA TYR A 132 22.46 -9.07 -4.67
C TYR A 132 21.09 -9.76 -4.63
N THR A 133 20.47 -10.00 -5.79
CA THR A 133 19.21 -10.78 -5.84
C THR A 133 19.38 -12.23 -5.40
N THR A 134 20.58 -12.79 -5.49
CA THR A 134 20.88 -14.13 -4.94
C THR A 134 21.24 -14.06 -3.46
N GLU A 135 22.01 -13.03 -3.04
CA GLU A 135 22.39 -12.84 -1.64
C GLU A 135 21.17 -12.61 -0.73
N ILE A 136 20.18 -11.84 -1.18
CA ILE A 136 18.98 -11.52 -0.39
C ILE A 136 18.16 -12.76 -0.01
N MET A 137 18.20 -13.83 -0.82
CA MET A 137 17.48 -15.08 -0.53
C MET A 137 18.03 -15.80 0.71
N ASN A 138 19.26 -15.49 1.13
CA ASN A 138 19.86 -16.02 2.35
C ASN A 138 19.52 -15.20 3.60
N THR A 139 18.71 -14.14 3.47
CA THR A 139 18.29 -13.30 4.60
C THR A 139 17.41 -14.11 5.54
N THR A 140 17.67 -13.99 6.84
CA THR A 140 16.90 -14.60 7.91
C THR A 140 16.48 -13.55 8.93
N VAL A 141 15.37 -13.80 9.61
CA VAL A 141 14.89 -12.97 10.72
C VAL A 141 14.49 -13.85 11.89
N GLU A 142 14.89 -13.46 13.10
CA GLU A 142 14.38 -14.08 14.31
C GLU A 142 13.14 -13.32 14.80
N PHE A 143 12.04 -14.02 14.96
CA PHE A 143 10.79 -13.46 15.48
C PHE A 143 10.15 -14.47 16.44
N ASN A 144 9.88 -14.05 17.68
CA ASN A 144 9.34 -14.89 18.75
C ASN A 144 10.12 -16.22 18.97
N GLY A 145 11.46 -16.16 18.93
CA GLY A 145 12.33 -17.33 19.12
C GLY A 145 12.31 -18.35 17.98
N LYS A 146 11.66 -18.03 16.85
CA LYS A 146 11.71 -18.81 15.61
C LYS A 146 12.50 -18.04 14.56
N ILE A 147 13.32 -18.77 13.81
CA ILE A 147 14.07 -18.22 12.67
C ILE A 147 13.24 -18.44 11.42
N TYR A 148 12.85 -17.33 10.79
CA TYR A 148 12.18 -17.32 9.50
C TYR A 148 13.20 -17.01 8.40
N ARG A 149 13.10 -17.75 7.29
CA ARG A 149 13.93 -17.60 6.09
C ARG A 149 13.09 -17.12 4.92
N PHE A 150 13.76 -16.70 3.84
CA PHE A 150 13.09 -16.37 2.58
C PHE A 150 12.21 -17.55 2.08
N GLU A 151 12.66 -18.78 2.32
CA GLU A 151 11.97 -20.05 1.99
C GLU A 151 10.63 -20.27 2.69
N ASP A 152 10.35 -19.56 3.78
CA ASP A 152 9.10 -19.68 4.52
C ASP A 152 7.97 -18.81 3.93
N PHE A 153 8.33 -17.83 3.09
CA PHE A 153 7.41 -16.84 2.54
C PHE A 153 7.26 -16.91 1.02
N CYS A 154 8.30 -17.30 0.29
CA CYS A 154 8.28 -17.27 -1.18
C CYS A 154 7.28 -18.25 -1.80
N GLN A 155 6.84 -17.93 -3.01
CA GLN A 155 6.15 -18.89 -3.86
C GLN A 155 7.16 -19.89 -4.45
N LYS A 156 6.91 -21.16 -4.21
CA LYS A 156 7.70 -22.29 -4.73
C LYS A 156 7.06 -22.88 -5.98
N ASP A 157 7.90 -23.24 -6.94
CA ASP A 157 7.49 -23.95 -8.13
C ASP A 157 7.09 -25.39 -7.81
N TYR A 158 6.40 -26.04 -8.76
CA TYR A 158 5.90 -27.41 -8.55
C TYR A 158 7.09 -28.36 -8.40
N ASP A 159 7.07 -29.19 -7.36
CA ASP A 159 8.14 -30.13 -6.96
C ASP A 159 9.44 -29.51 -6.41
N GLU A 160 9.51 -28.19 -6.19
CA GLU A 160 10.68 -27.54 -5.59
C GLU A 160 10.49 -27.21 -4.10
N GLU A 161 11.45 -27.62 -3.26
CA GLU A 161 11.45 -27.28 -1.82
C GLU A 161 12.00 -25.87 -1.53
N LYS A 162 12.76 -25.30 -2.48
CA LYS A 162 13.46 -24.02 -2.32
C LYS A 162 12.84 -22.94 -3.20
N CYS A 163 13.04 -21.69 -2.80
CA CYS A 163 12.67 -20.55 -3.65
C CYS A 163 13.57 -20.47 -4.87
N SER A 164 13.01 -20.07 -6.00
CA SER A 164 13.76 -19.80 -7.21
C SER A 164 13.97 -18.27 -7.40
N ASN A 165 15.09 -17.89 -8.03
CA ASN A 165 15.36 -16.50 -8.42
C ASN A 165 15.05 -16.26 -9.90
N GLU A 166 14.18 -17.08 -10.50
CA GLU A 166 13.98 -17.12 -11.95
C GLU A 166 13.49 -15.79 -12.52
N LEU A 167 12.68 -15.06 -11.75
CA LEU A 167 12.17 -13.74 -12.14
C LEU A 167 13.26 -12.71 -12.36
N ASN A 168 14.44 -12.90 -11.77
CA ASN A 168 15.58 -11.98 -11.88
C ASN A 168 16.68 -12.53 -12.82
N VAL A 169 16.53 -13.74 -13.36
CA VAL A 169 17.50 -14.37 -14.29
C VAL A 169 17.66 -13.57 -15.59
N TRP A 170 16.68 -12.74 -15.97
CA TRP A 170 16.83 -11.83 -17.11
C TRP A 170 18.01 -10.86 -16.93
N LEU A 171 18.36 -10.47 -15.70
CA LEU A 171 19.52 -9.60 -15.42
C LEU A 171 20.82 -10.23 -15.89
N LYS A 172 20.97 -11.55 -15.66
CA LYS A 172 22.12 -12.33 -16.12
C LYS A 172 22.17 -12.42 -17.65
N HIS A 173 21.02 -12.54 -18.30
CA HIS A 173 20.95 -12.51 -19.77
C HIS A 173 21.28 -11.11 -20.31
N ALA A 174 20.73 -10.06 -19.70
CA ALA A 174 21.00 -8.68 -20.05
C ALA A 174 22.49 -8.33 -19.87
N GLU A 175 23.13 -8.82 -18.81
CA GLU A 175 24.58 -8.66 -18.58
C GLU A 175 25.40 -9.10 -19.80
N ILE A 176 25.06 -10.24 -20.40
CA ILE A 176 25.75 -10.79 -21.58
C ILE A 176 25.47 -9.92 -22.81
N LEU A 177 24.23 -9.47 -22.99
CA LEU A 177 23.84 -8.63 -24.12
C LEU A 177 24.55 -7.27 -24.09
N PHE A 178 24.68 -6.65 -22.92
CA PHE A 178 25.34 -5.35 -22.76
C PHE A 178 26.85 -5.43 -22.52
N ARG A 179 27.47 -6.62 -22.53
CA ARG A 179 28.91 -6.78 -22.31
C ARG A 179 29.76 -6.26 -23.47
N ASP A 180 29.38 -6.64 -24.68
CA ASP A 180 30.27 -6.49 -25.85
C ASP A 180 29.82 -5.33 -26.78
N GLY A 181 28.69 -4.65 -26.47
CA GLY A 181 28.10 -3.58 -27.31
C GLY A 181 27.65 -4.02 -28.72
N LYS A 182 27.98 -5.26 -29.09
CA LYS A 182 27.74 -5.88 -30.41
C LYS A 182 26.49 -6.76 -30.44
N ALA A 183 25.80 -6.96 -29.33
CA ALA A 183 24.59 -7.80 -29.30
C ALA A 183 23.45 -7.22 -30.16
N ASN A 184 23.43 -5.90 -30.39
CA ASN A 184 22.48 -5.23 -31.27
C ASN A 184 22.64 -5.62 -32.75
N SER A 185 23.75 -6.26 -33.15
CA SER A 185 23.96 -6.71 -34.52
C SER A 185 23.48 -8.14 -34.79
N ASN A 186 23.02 -8.89 -33.77
CA ASN A 186 22.50 -10.23 -33.97
C ASN A 186 21.00 -10.19 -34.32
N PRO A 187 20.58 -10.63 -35.51
CA PRO A 187 19.18 -10.56 -35.92
C PRO A 187 18.24 -11.42 -35.05
N ASN A 188 18.76 -12.41 -34.31
CA ASN A 188 17.98 -13.26 -33.42
C ASN A 188 17.76 -12.65 -32.02
N LEU A 189 18.40 -11.52 -31.73
CA LEU A 189 18.36 -10.83 -30.44
C LEU A 189 18.08 -9.33 -30.69
N GLN A 190 16.81 -8.94 -30.66
CA GLN A 190 16.42 -7.55 -30.85
C GLN A 190 15.94 -6.95 -29.52
N LEU A 191 16.69 -5.98 -29.00
CA LEU A 191 16.37 -5.23 -27.79
C LEU A 191 15.62 -3.95 -28.16
N SER A 192 14.31 -4.07 -28.39
CA SER A 192 13.42 -2.91 -28.60
C SER A 192 12.58 -2.62 -27.36
N TYR A 193 12.18 -1.37 -27.15
CA TYR A 193 11.21 -1.03 -26.09
C TYR A 193 9.78 -0.97 -26.67
N PRO A 194 8.75 -1.56 -26.01
CA PRO A 194 8.75 -2.21 -24.69
C PRO A 194 8.98 -3.73 -24.72
N VAL A 195 9.27 -4.30 -25.89
CA VAL A 195 9.37 -5.76 -26.08
C VAL A 195 10.75 -6.15 -26.60
N MET A 196 11.40 -7.06 -25.89
CA MET A 196 12.61 -7.74 -26.35
C MET A 196 12.25 -8.99 -27.14
N TYR A 197 12.88 -9.21 -28.28
CA TYR A 197 12.76 -10.46 -29.03
C TYR A 197 13.98 -11.33 -28.75
N LEU A 198 13.75 -12.46 -28.08
CA LEU A 198 14.74 -13.52 -27.91
C LEU A 198 14.35 -14.68 -28.83
N PHE A 199 15.16 -14.96 -29.86
CA PHE A 199 14.88 -16.02 -30.84
C PHE A 199 13.49 -15.90 -31.48
N ASN A 200 13.14 -14.71 -31.96
CA ASN A 200 11.81 -14.35 -32.50
C ASN A 200 10.63 -14.52 -31.53
N ARG A 201 10.88 -14.79 -30.24
CA ARG A 201 9.83 -14.81 -29.23
C ARG A 201 9.80 -13.47 -28.50
N PRO A 202 8.68 -12.72 -28.56
CA PRO A 202 8.55 -11.48 -27.81
C PRO A 202 8.52 -11.77 -26.32
N LYS A 203 9.25 -10.98 -25.55
CA LYS A 203 9.26 -10.92 -24.10
C LYS A 203 9.02 -9.47 -23.70
N ASP A 204 7.96 -9.24 -22.93
CA ASP A 204 7.68 -7.92 -22.38
C ASP A 204 8.74 -7.57 -21.33
N ILE A 205 9.36 -6.40 -21.50
CA ILE A 205 10.35 -5.83 -20.58
C ILE A 205 9.88 -4.47 -20.04
N GLY A 206 8.70 -4.00 -20.45
CA GLY A 206 8.14 -2.73 -20.00
C GLY A 206 7.88 -2.68 -18.49
N GLN A 207 7.64 -3.84 -17.87
CA GLN A 207 7.46 -3.95 -16.41
C GLN A 207 8.79 -4.06 -15.64
N VAL A 208 9.90 -4.24 -16.37
CA VAL A 208 11.20 -4.64 -15.84
C VAL A 208 12.19 -3.46 -15.82
N ILE A 209 12.13 -2.59 -16.83
CA ILE A 209 13.01 -1.43 -16.98
C ILE A 209 12.20 -0.15 -17.20
N TYR A 210 12.61 0.94 -16.53
CA TYR A 210 11.95 2.25 -16.61
C TYR A 210 12.96 3.37 -16.85
N GLY A 211 12.45 4.52 -17.33
CA GLY A 211 13.30 5.64 -17.73
C GLY A 211 14.23 5.26 -18.89
N VAL A 212 13.68 4.53 -19.87
CA VAL A 212 14.43 3.96 -20.99
C VAL A 212 14.70 5.04 -22.03
N ASN A 213 15.94 5.13 -22.47
CA ASN A 213 16.31 5.95 -23.62
C ASN A 213 16.49 5.04 -24.84
N VAL A 214 15.84 5.40 -25.94
CA VAL A 214 15.83 4.61 -27.18
C VAL A 214 16.57 5.34 -28.30
N THR A 215 17.30 4.58 -29.10
CA THR A 215 18.06 5.09 -30.24
C THR A 215 17.64 4.41 -31.54
N GLY A 216 17.78 5.13 -32.66
CA GLY A 216 17.56 4.60 -34.00
C GLY A 216 16.08 4.39 -34.38
N ARG A 217 15.85 3.95 -35.62
CA ARG A 217 14.50 3.77 -36.19
C ARG A 217 13.75 2.58 -35.58
N LYS A 218 14.46 1.57 -35.08
CA LYS A 218 13.91 0.35 -34.48
C LYS A 218 13.63 0.46 -32.98
N ARG A 219 13.78 1.66 -32.39
CA ARG A 219 13.62 1.93 -30.94
C ARG A 219 14.47 0.99 -30.09
N GLU A 220 15.75 0.88 -30.44
CA GLU A 220 16.70 0.04 -29.72
C GLU A 220 17.00 0.66 -28.35
N ILE A 221 17.07 -0.19 -27.33
CA ILE A 221 17.31 0.26 -25.96
C ILE A 221 18.79 0.61 -25.81
N SER A 222 19.07 1.87 -25.45
CA SER A 222 20.42 2.38 -25.24
C SER A 222 20.78 2.48 -23.75
N SER A 223 19.84 2.91 -22.93
CA SER A 223 20.03 3.06 -21.48
C SER A 223 18.72 2.92 -20.74
N ALA A 224 18.78 2.53 -19.46
CA ALA A 224 17.66 2.60 -18.54
C ALA A 224 18.11 3.19 -17.20
N LYS A 225 17.25 4.00 -16.59
CA LYS A 225 17.54 4.64 -15.30
C LYS A 225 17.09 3.81 -14.11
N VAL A 226 16.10 2.94 -14.31
CA VAL A 226 15.50 2.13 -13.25
C VAL A 226 15.35 0.70 -13.72
N VAL A 227 15.66 -0.23 -12.82
CA VAL A 227 15.52 -1.67 -13.04
C VAL A 227 14.72 -2.26 -11.88
N THR A 228 13.72 -3.11 -12.16
CA THR A 228 12.99 -3.81 -11.09
C THR A 228 13.56 -5.18 -10.83
N VAL A 229 13.58 -5.53 -9.55
CA VAL A 229 13.80 -6.88 -9.06
C VAL A 229 12.61 -7.27 -8.22
N HIS A 230 12.12 -8.50 -8.38
CA HIS A 230 10.92 -8.92 -7.68
C HIS A 230 10.88 -10.42 -7.40
N TRP A 231 10.08 -10.79 -6.40
CA TRP A 231 9.81 -12.15 -5.96
C TRP A 231 8.34 -12.31 -5.61
N TYR A 232 7.77 -13.45 -5.98
CA TYR A 232 6.42 -13.81 -5.56
C TYR A 232 6.45 -14.40 -4.15
N ILE A 233 5.52 -13.94 -3.31
CA ILE A 233 5.32 -14.40 -1.94
C ILE A 233 3.98 -15.14 -1.89
N ASN A 234 4.01 -16.35 -1.33
CA ASN A 234 2.85 -17.19 -1.16
C ASN A 234 3.03 -18.06 0.08
N PHE A 235 2.28 -17.78 1.13
CA PHE A 235 2.29 -18.59 2.35
C PHE A 235 0.92 -18.65 3.02
N LYS A 236 0.69 -19.71 3.80
CA LYS A 236 -0.51 -19.83 4.64
C LYS A 236 -0.49 -18.77 5.74
N SER A 237 -1.47 -17.86 5.69
CA SER A 237 -1.61 -16.73 6.60
C SER A 237 -1.98 -17.23 8.01
N SER A 238 -1.24 -16.72 8.99
CA SER A 238 -1.57 -16.84 10.41
C SER A 238 -1.19 -15.54 11.10
N PRO A 239 -1.83 -15.15 12.22
CA PRO A 239 -1.51 -13.89 12.91
C PRO A 239 -0.03 -13.77 13.30
N GLU A 240 0.61 -14.90 13.63
CA GLU A 240 2.05 -14.96 13.93
C GLU A 240 2.89 -14.79 12.65
N LYS A 241 2.57 -15.52 11.56
CA LYS A 241 3.32 -15.44 10.31
C LYS A 241 3.19 -14.09 9.61
N GLU A 242 2.03 -13.43 9.68
CA GLU A 242 1.85 -12.07 9.14
C GLU A 242 2.77 -11.07 9.87
N LYS A 243 2.86 -11.13 11.21
CA LYS A 243 3.79 -10.29 11.97
C LYS A 243 5.24 -10.63 11.68
N ALA A 244 5.58 -11.92 11.57
CA ALA A 244 6.91 -12.36 11.18
C ALA A 244 7.29 -11.87 9.78
N TYR A 245 6.33 -11.86 8.83
CA TYR A 245 6.53 -11.35 7.48
C TYR A 245 6.80 -9.84 7.46
N VAL A 246 6.11 -9.05 8.29
CA VAL A 246 6.39 -7.62 8.45
C VAL A 246 7.81 -7.40 8.99
N ALA A 247 8.22 -8.16 10.01
CA ALA A 247 9.58 -8.13 10.54
C ALA A 247 10.63 -8.54 9.48
N PHE A 248 10.32 -9.57 8.68
CA PHE A 248 11.15 -10.04 7.59
C PHE A 248 11.34 -8.96 6.52
N ARG A 249 10.28 -8.27 6.11
CA ARG A 249 10.37 -7.15 5.16
C ARG A 249 11.30 -6.04 5.65
N LYS A 250 11.22 -5.70 6.93
CA LYS A 250 12.15 -4.73 7.55
C LYS A 250 13.60 -5.22 7.50
N ALA A 251 13.83 -6.52 7.64
CA ALA A 251 15.16 -7.11 7.48
C ALA A 251 15.66 -7.03 6.02
N LEU A 252 14.78 -7.22 5.03
CA LEU A 252 15.11 -7.00 3.61
C LEU A 252 15.46 -5.54 3.32
N ASP A 253 14.73 -4.58 3.90
CA ASP A 253 15.04 -3.16 3.77
C ASP A 253 16.42 -2.84 4.36
N ASN A 254 16.76 -3.41 5.52
CA ASN A 254 18.09 -3.28 6.12
C ASN A 254 19.18 -3.89 5.24
N PHE A 255 18.92 -5.04 4.61
CA PHE A 255 19.82 -5.63 3.63
C PHE A 255 20.10 -4.66 2.47
N TRP A 256 19.06 -4.06 1.89
CA TRP A 256 19.24 -3.10 0.80
C TRP A 256 19.95 -1.81 1.22
N LEU A 257 19.70 -1.33 2.44
CA LEU A 257 20.44 -0.21 3.02
C LEU A 257 21.94 -0.52 3.12
N SER A 258 22.31 -1.75 3.49
CA SER A 258 23.73 -2.16 3.50
C SER A 258 24.33 -2.14 2.09
N LYS A 259 23.61 -2.66 1.09
CA LYS A 259 24.07 -2.70 -0.32
C LYS A 259 24.15 -1.33 -0.97
N LYS A 260 23.32 -0.39 -0.54
CA LYS A 260 23.40 1.00 -0.98
C LYS A 260 24.79 1.61 -0.71
N ASN A 261 25.33 1.37 0.48
CA ASN A 261 26.65 1.88 0.87
C ASN A 261 27.78 1.21 0.07
N GLU A 262 27.60 -0.04 -0.38
CA GLU A 262 28.61 -0.79 -1.15
C GLU A 262 28.69 -0.36 -2.62
N SER A 263 27.56 -0.01 -3.26
CA SER A 263 27.51 0.13 -4.72
C SER A 263 26.92 1.44 -5.25
N LYS A 264 26.61 2.43 -4.42
CA LYS A 264 25.91 3.68 -4.82
C LYS A 264 24.58 3.42 -5.56
N LEU A 265 24.01 2.23 -5.38
CA LEU A 265 22.72 1.85 -5.94
C LEU A 265 21.68 1.97 -4.83
N LYS A 266 20.68 2.81 -5.05
CA LYS A 266 19.54 2.94 -4.17
C LYS A 266 18.47 1.95 -4.59
N PHE A 267 18.10 1.05 -3.68
CA PHE A 267 16.96 0.16 -3.85
C PHE A 267 15.77 0.73 -3.08
N ILE A 268 14.64 0.88 -3.76
CA ILE A 268 13.42 1.45 -3.18
C ILE A 268 12.37 0.33 -3.12
N PRO A 269 11.89 -0.06 -1.92
CA PRO A 269 10.82 -1.04 -1.80
C PRO A 269 9.55 -0.53 -2.46
N HIS A 270 8.86 -1.42 -3.15
CA HIS A 270 7.53 -1.25 -3.68
C HIS A 270 6.66 -2.40 -3.23
N ASN A 271 5.55 -2.05 -2.60
CA ASN A 271 4.54 -3.00 -2.15
C ASN A 271 3.19 -2.53 -2.68
N ASP A 272 2.37 -3.45 -3.16
CA ASP A 272 1.03 -3.14 -3.64
C ASP A 272 0.13 -2.60 -2.51
N LYS A 273 0.47 -2.89 -1.25
CA LYS A 273 -0.14 -2.32 -0.05
C LYS A 273 0.69 -1.23 0.63
N ALA A 274 1.80 -0.76 0.03
CA ALA A 274 2.66 0.26 0.64
C ALA A 274 1.86 1.50 1.03
N MET A 275 0.93 1.91 0.17
CA MET A 275 0.11 3.09 0.42
C MET A 275 -0.83 2.94 1.63
N ASN A 276 -1.34 1.74 1.90
CA ASN A 276 -2.15 1.48 3.09
C ASN A 276 -1.29 1.57 4.36
N ASP A 277 -0.08 1.03 4.32
CA ASP A 277 0.88 1.05 5.43
C ASP A 277 1.31 2.49 5.75
N GLU A 278 1.60 3.30 4.72
CA GLU A 278 1.93 4.72 4.85
C GLU A 278 0.75 5.55 5.38
N LEU A 279 -0.48 5.27 4.94
CA LEU A 279 -1.68 5.95 5.45
C LEU A 279 -1.87 5.69 6.95
N LEU A 280 -1.68 4.45 7.39
CA LEU A 280 -1.76 4.09 8.80
C LEU A 280 -0.70 4.82 9.62
N LEU A 281 0.54 4.89 9.12
CA LEU A 281 1.62 5.62 9.76
C LEU A 281 1.27 7.12 9.91
N ILE A 282 0.70 7.75 8.89
CA ILE A 282 0.26 9.15 8.95
C ILE A 282 -0.78 9.35 10.05
N ILE A 283 -1.76 8.44 10.17
CA ILE A 283 -2.80 8.51 11.22
C ILE A 283 -2.18 8.40 12.61
N GLU A 284 -1.29 7.44 12.82
CA GLU A 284 -0.62 7.23 14.12
C GLU A 284 0.23 8.44 14.54
N VAL A 285 0.94 9.05 13.57
CA VAL A 285 1.76 10.23 13.82
C VAL A 285 0.90 11.48 14.04
N ALA A 286 -0.26 11.59 13.40
CA ALA A 286 -1.15 12.75 13.52
C ALA A 286 -1.96 12.77 14.84
N LEU A 287 -2.34 11.59 15.37
CA LEU A 287 -3.17 11.45 16.57
C LEU A 287 -2.69 12.27 17.79
N PRO A 288 -1.39 12.26 18.18
CA PRO A 288 -0.93 13.04 19.34
C PRO A 288 -1.11 14.57 19.15
N PHE A 289 -1.02 15.07 17.91
CA PHE A 289 -1.20 16.49 17.65
C PHE A 289 -2.65 16.95 17.89
N ALA A 290 -3.64 16.07 17.69
CA ALA A 290 -5.05 16.41 17.95
C ALA A 290 -5.30 16.78 19.42
N ALA A 291 -4.62 16.12 20.36
CA ALA A 291 -4.73 16.42 21.79
C ALA A 291 -4.12 17.80 22.11
N VAL A 292 -2.95 18.11 21.55
CA VAL A 292 -2.27 19.40 21.74
C VAL A 292 -3.12 20.54 21.20
N VAL A 293 -3.68 20.40 20.00
CA VAL A 293 -4.55 21.41 19.38
C VAL A 293 -5.81 21.63 20.22
N SER A 294 -6.42 20.56 20.75
CA SER A 294 -7.60 20.67 21.60
C SER A 294 -7.32 21.43 22.90
N LEU A 295 -6.17 21.17 23.54
CA LEU A 295 -5.73 21.92 24.73
C LEU A 295 -5.45 23.39 24.42
N GLN A 296 -4.82 23.67 23.29
CA GLN A 296 -4.56 25.04 22.85
C GLN A 296 -5.87 25.82 22.62
N LEU A 297 -6.85 25.20 21.96
CA LEU A 297 -8.18 25.76 21.77
C LEU A 297 -8.88 26.04 23.10
N MET A 298 -8.83 25.10 24.04
CA MET A 298 -9.40 25.27 25.37
C MET A 298 -8.76 26.46 26.10
N LEU A 299 -7.43 26.58 26.05
CA LEU A 299 -6.70 27.69 26.65
C LEU A 299 -7.03 29.03 26.00
N PHE A 300 -7.13 29.08 24.67
CA PHE A 300 -7.57 30.26 23.94
C PHE A 300 -8.98 30.72 24.38
N VAL A 301 -9.93 29.79 24.50
CA VAL A 301 -11.29 30.11 24.95
C VAL A 301 -11.30 30.64 26.38
N VAL A 302 -10.54 30.02 27.29
CA VAL A 302 -10.44 30.48 28.69
C VAL A 302 -9.85 31.88 28.77
N LEU A 303 -8.74 32.15 28.07
CA LEU A 303 -8.09 33.47 28.08
C LEU A 303 -8.96 34.54 27.42
N SER A 304 -9.65 34.21 26.32
CA SER A 304 -10.50 35.17 25.60
C SER A 304 -11.75 35.56 26.40
N ASN A 305 -12.29 34.66 27.22
CA ASN A 305 -13.44 34.93 28.08
C ASN A 305 -13.06 35.36 29.50
N TYR A 306 -11.76 35.49 29.81
CA TYR A 306 -11.30 35.95 31.11
C TYR A 306 -11.55 37.46 31.24
N SER A 307 -12.72 37.82 31.74
CA SER A 307 -13.03 39.20 32.15
C SER A 307 -12.56 39.43 33.60
N ARG A 308 -11.91 40.57 33.83
CA ARG A 308 -11.48 41.04 35.16
C ARG A 308 -12.53 41.87 35.90
N ASP A 309 -13.75 41.97 35.38
CA ASP A 309 -14.85 42.63 36.09
C ASP A 309 -15.35 41.73 37.24
N ILE A 310 -14.59 41.74 38.33
CA ILE A 310 -15.02 41.23 39.62
C ILE A 310 -16.02 42.25 40.15
N ILE A 311 -17.31 41.95 40.01
CA ILE A 311 -18.40 42.72 40.63
C ILE A 311 -18.16 42.67 42.14
N LYS A 312 -17.82 43.82 42.72
CA LYS A 312 -17.78 44.06 44.17
C LYS A 312 -19.18 44.17 44.74
#